data_AF-A0A1H5K5T9-F1
#
_entry.id   AF-A0A1H5K5T9-F1
#
_cell.length_a   1.000
_cell.length_b   1.000
_cell.length_c   1.000
_cell.angle_alpha   90.00
_cell.angle_beta   90.00
_cell.angle_gamma   90.00
#
_symmetry.space_group_name_H-M   'P 1'
#
loop_
_entity.id
_entity.type
_entity.pdbx_description
1 polymer ?
#
loop_
_entity_poly.entity_id
_entity_poly.type
_entity_poly.pdbx_seq_one_letter_code
_entity_poly.pdbx_strand_id
1 'polypeptide(L)'
;MALATDTSSAMDARKISGLRRNISQAASRACADTTAFSRTLRGLEPIKTAHAIAAATGCDAKRVEKWLSGHSFPDGRALLALICAYGPLVLAALMPLRPPWLDAAAREAERAKLADEMAELAVKLRALQP
;
A
#
# COMPACT_ATOMS: atom_id res chain seq x y z
N MET A 1 -57.33 -1.91 2.54
CA MET A 1 -56.58 -1.68 1.29
C MET A 1 -55.10 -1.61 1.65
N ALA A 2 -54.33 -2.67 1.38
CA ALA A 2 -52.92 -2.76 1.78
C ALA A 2 -51.99 -2.48 0.58
N LEU A 3 -51.07 -1.53 0.79
CA LEU A 3 -49.64 -1.50 0.42
C LEU A 3 -49.21 -2.16 -0.90
N ALA A 4 -48.77 -1.36 -1.88
CA ALA A 4 -47.88 -1.83 -2.95
C ALA A 4 -47.09 -0.69 -3.64
N THR A 5 -46.40 0.17 -2.90
CA THR A 5 -45.45 1.13 -3.49
C THR A 5 -44.24 1.30 -2.59
N ASP A 6 -43.24 0.40 -2.67
CA ASP A 6 -41.85 0.81 -2.33
C ASP A 6 -40.71 -0.18 -2.67
N THR A 7 -40.98 -1.30 -3.34
CA THR A 7 -39.91 -2.28 -3.64
C THR A 7 -39.08 -1.95 -4.88
N SER A 8 -39.62 -1.25 -5.87
CA SER A 8 -38.87 -0.90 -7.10
C SER A 8 -37.80 0.17 -6.84
N SER A 9 -38.14 1.24 -6.11
CA SER A 9 -37.21 2.35 -5.80
C SER A 9 -36.02 1.88 -4.96
N ALA A 10 -36.26 1.02 -3.97
CA ALA A 10 -35.22 0.43 -3.13
C ALA A 10 -34.27 -0.54 -3.90
N MET A 11 -34.76 -1.14 -4.99
CA MET A 11 -33.97 -2.01 -5.86
C MET A 11 -33.13 -1.20 -6.87
N ASP A 12 -33.65 -0.07 -7.34
CA ASP A 12 -32.93 0.88 -8.20
C ASP A 12 -31.80 1.59 -7.44
N ALA A 13 -32.03 1.99 -6.18
CA ALA A 13 -30.97 2.51 -5.31
C ALA A 13 -29.85 1.48 -5.08
N ARG A 14 -30.19 0.19 -4.91
CA ARG A 14 -29.21 -0.90 -4.80
C ARG A 14 -28.41 -1.08 -6.09
N LYS A 15 -29.03 -1.02 -7.27
CA LYS A 15 -28.33 -1.08 -8.56
C LYS A 15 -27.38 0.10 -8.76
N ILE A 16 -27.84 1.33 -8.46
CA ILE A 16 -27.02 2.55 -8.57
C ILE A 16 -25.81 2.48 -7.63
N SER A 17 -25.99 2.03 -6.39
CA SER A 17 -24.87 1.85 -5.45
C SER A 17 -23.88 0.74 -5.88
N GLY A 18 -24.36 -0.32 -6.51
CA GLY A 18 -23.54 -1.39 -7.08
C GLY A 18 -22.70 -0.89 -8.27
N LEU A 19 -23.32 -0.13 -9.16
CA LEU A 19 -22.67 0.45 -10.33
C LEU A 19 -21.57 1.44 -9.93
N ARG A 20 -21.83 2.32 -8.96
CA ARG A 20 -20.83 3.24 -8.40
C ARG A 20 -19.62 2.51 -7.83
N ARG A 21 -19.84 1.42 -7.07
CA ARG A 21 -18.76 0.58 -6.54
C ARG A 21 -17.93 -0.07 -7.63
N ASN A 22 -18.58 -0.61 -8.67
CA ASN A 22 -17.87 -1.25 -9.79
C ASN A 22 -17.02 -0.26 -10.59
N ILE A 23 -17.54 0.94 -10.88
CA ILE A 23 -16.80 1.99 -11.59
C ILE A 23 -15.58 2.44 -10.76
N SER A 24 -15.76 2.67 -9.45
CA SER A 24 -14.67 3.02 -8.55
C SER A 24 -13.60 1.92 -8.51
N GLN A 25 -13.99 0.66 -8.43
CA GLN A 25 -13.06 -0.46 -8.34
C GLN A 25 -12.31 -0.72 -9.67
N ALA A 26 -12.96 -0.48 -10.81
CA ALA A 26 -12.31 -0.54 -12.12
C ALA A 26 -11.30 0.61 -12.31
N ALA A 27 -11.64 1.84 -11.90
CA ALA A 27 -10.73 2.98 -11.94
C ALA A 27 -9.51 2.79 -11.01
N SER A 28 -9.72 2.29 -9.79
CA SER A 28 -8.61 1.97 -8.88
C SER A 28 -7.66 0.93 -9.46
N ARG A 29 -8.16 -0.05 -10.23
CA ARG A 29 -7.34 -1.05 -10.92
C ARG A 29 -6.57 -0.48 -12.12
N ALA A 30 -7.17 0.46 -12.85
CA ALA A 30 -6.50 1.10 -13.99
C ALA A 30 -5.36 2.03 -13.54
N CYS A 31 -5.46 2.60 -12.34
CA CYS A 31 -4.48 3.54 -11.80
C CYS A 31 -3.47 2.93 -10.83
N ALA A 32 -3.54 1.62 -10.53
CA ALA A 32 -2.66 1.02 -9.54
C ALA A 32 -2.10 -0.34 -9.96
N ASP A 33 -0.78 -0.52 -9.82
CA ASP A 33 -0.09 -1.76 -10.16
C ASP A 33 0.08 -2.64 -8.92
N THR A 34 -0.81 -3.64 -8.75
CA THR A 34 -0.72 -4.61 -7.65
C THR A 34 0.51 -5.51 -7.74
N THR A 35 1.03 -5.74 -8.95
CA THR A 35 2.15 -6.64 -9.18
C THR A 35 3.45 -5.97 -8.78
N ALA A 36 3.68 -4.73 -9.22
CA ALA A 36 4.79 -3.92 -8.76
C ALA A 36 4.72 -3.72 -7.24
N PHE A 37 3.54 -3.37 -6.72
CA PHE A 37 3.34 -3.20 -5.28
C PHE A 37 3.70 -4.46 -4.47
N SER A 38 3.16 -5.62 -4.82
CA SER A 38 3.46 -6.87 -4.11
C SER A 38 4.93 -7.27 -4.19
N ARG A 39 5.58 -7.02 -5.34
CA ARG A 39 7.02 -7.23 -5.50
C ARG A 39 7.83 -6.32 -4.57
N THR A 40 7.48 -5.04 -4.50
CA THR A 40 8.14 -4.08 -3.61
C THR A 40 7.99 -4.51 -2.16
N LEU A 41 6.79 -4.90 -1.72
CA LEU A 41 6.59 -5.37 -0.34
C LEU A 41 7.46 -6.59 0.00
N ARG A 42 7.59 -7.55 -0.93
CA ARG A 42 8.49 -8.71 -0.75
C ARG A 42 9.97 -8.35 -0.74
N GLY A 43 10.35 -7.29 -1.46
CA GLY A 43 11.72 -6.76 -1.45
C GLY A 43 12.09 -6.05 -0.14
N LEU A 44 11.11 -5.39 0.50
CA LEU A 44 11.30 -4.74 1.80
C LEU A 44 11.49 -5.76 2.92
N GLU A 45 10.67 -6.81 2.93
CA GLU A 45 10.67 -7.83 3.99
C GLU A 45 10.74 -9.24 3.37
N PRO A 46 11.94 -9.81 3.16
CA PRO A 46 12.09 -11.08 2.45
C PRO A 46 11.65 -12.30 3.27
N ILE A 47 11.59 -12.21 4.61
CA ILE A 47 11.24 -13.30 5.51
C ILE A 47 9.91 -12.99 6.19
N LYS A 48 8.91 -13.88 6.05
CA LYS A 48 7.57 -13.72 6.65
C LYS A 48 6.95 -12.33 6.39
N THR A 49 7.05 -11.85 5.15
CA THR A 49 6.62 -10.53 4.67
C THR A 49 5.28 -10.07 5.25
N ALA A 50 4.27 -10.94 5.24
CA ALA A 50 2.94 -10.59 5.73
C ALA A 50 2.92 -10.22 7.23
N HIS A 51 3.64 -10.98 8.06
CA HIS A 51 3.70 -10.75 9.50
C HIS A 51 4.57 -9.54 9.85
N ALA A 52 5.69 -9.36 9.14
CA ALA A 52 6.57 -8.21 9.35
C ALA A 52 5.83 -6.89 9.05
N ILE A 53 5.15 -6.82 7.90
CA ILE A 53 4.36 -5.66 7.50
C ILE A 53 3.17 -5.45 8.44
N ALA A 54 2.48 -6.53 8.84
CA ALA A 54 1.39 -6.44 9.81
C ALA A 54 1.85 -5.82 11.13
N ALA A 55 3.01 -6.24 11.63
CA ALA A 55 3.61 -5.68 12.84
C ALA A 55 4.00 -4.21 12.67
N ALA A 56 4.61 -3.84 11.54
CA ALA A 56 5.03 -2.47 11.27
C ALA A 56 3.86 -1.49 11.06
N THR A 57 2.75 -1.96 10.49
CA THR A 57 1.60 -1.10 10.10
C THR A 57 0.39 -1.22 11.01
N GLY A 58 0.39 -2.18 11.94
CA GLY A 58 -0.78 -2.51 12.77
C GLY A 58 -1.96 -3.11 11.99
N CYS A 59 -1.74 -3.55 10.75
CA CYS A 59 -2.74 -4.21 9.92
C CYS A 59 -2.82 -5.72 10.22
N ASP A 60 -3.96 -6.35 9.93
CA ASP A 60 -4.12 -7.80 10.01
C ASP A 60 -3.24 -8.50 8.96
N ALA A 61 -2.47 -9.51 9.37
CA ALA A 61 -1.60 -10.30 8.48
C ALA A 61 -2.38 -10.95 7.32
N LYS A 62 -3.61 -11.43 7.54
CA LYS A 62 -4.46 -11.97 6.45
C LYS A 62 -4.77 -10.92 5.38
N ARG A 63 -4.92 -9.66 5.82
CA ARG A 63 -5.15 -8.53 4.91
C ARG A 63 -3.91 -8.26 4.07
N VAL A 64 -2.74 -8.31 4.69
CA VAL A 64 -1.46 -8.15 4.00
C VAL A 64 -1.21 -9.29 3.01
N GLU A 65 -1.49 -10.54 3.37
CA GLU A 65 -1.41 -11.69 2.44
C GLU A 65 -2.26 -11.48 1.18
N LYS A 66 -3.45 -10.89 1.33
CA LYS A 66 -4.32 -10.55 0.22
C LYS A 66 -3.76 -9.44 -0.68
N TRP A 67 -2.93 -8.56 -0.14
CA TRP A 67 -2.19 -7.57 -0.95
C TRP A 67 -1.01 -8.24 -1.67
N LEU A 68 -0.29 -9.12 -0.98
CA LEU A 68 0.83 -9.87 -1.53
C LEU A 68 0.42 -10.85 -2.63
N SER A 69 -0.82 -11.34 -2.64
CA SER A 69 -1.36 -12.13 -3.76
C SER A 69 -1.68 -11.30 -5.00
N GLY A 70 -1.60 -9.96 -4.91
CA GLY A 70 -1.88 -9.05 -6.01
C GLY A 70 -3.36 -8.92 -6.36
N HIS A 71 -4.26 -9.51 -5.56
CA HIS A 71 -5.70 -9.50 -5.81
C HIS A 71 -6.44 -8.33 -5.16
N SER A 72 -5.80 -7.63 -4.23
CA SER A 72 -6.42 -6.52 -3.52
C SER A 72 -5.44 -5.38 -3.24
N PHE A 73 -6.01 -4.20 -3.02
CA PHE A 73 -5.28 -2.99 -2.68
C PHE A 73 -5.44 -2.65 -1.20
N PRO A 74 -4.45 -1.96 -0.60
CA PRO A 74 -4.66 -1.32 0.68
C PRO A 74 -5.78 -0.28 0.57
N ASP A 75 -6.60 -0.16 1.61
CA ASP A 75 -7.49 1.00 1.73
C ASP A 75 -6.66 2.25 2.08
N GLY A 76 -7.29 3.43 2.04
CA GLY A 76 -6.56 4.68 2.28
C GLY A 76 -5.84 4.72 3.64
N ARG A 77 -6.42 4.11 4.68
CA ARG A 77 -5.82 4.09 6.02
C ARG A 77 -4.61 3.16 6.07
N ALA A 78 -4.72 1.97 5.49
CA ALA A 78 -3.62 1.03 5.35
C ALA A 78 -2.49 1.59 4.48
N LEU A 79 -2.83 2.30 3.40
CA LEU A 79 -1.85 2.94 2.53
C LEU A 79 -1.07 4.02 3.28
N LEU A 80 -1.74 4.87 4.06
CA LEU A 80 -1.06 5.86 4.91
C LEU A 80 -0.15 5.19 5.95
N ALA A 81 -0.61 4.12 6.60
CA ALA A 81 0.22 3.37 7.54
C ALA A 81 1.49 2.80 6.89
N LEU A 82 1.36 2.24 5.68
CA LEU A 82 2.51 1.76 4.90
C LEU A 82 3.47 2.88 4.51
N ILE A 83 2.95 4.04 4.10
CA ILE A 83 3.79 5.20 3.77
C ILE A 83 4.53 5.72 5.01
N CYS A 84 3.88 5.73 6.18
CA CYS A 84 4.55 6.12 7.42
C CYS A 84 5.65 5.13 7.84
N ALA A 85 5.43 3.83 7.61
CA ALA A 85 6.38 2.78 8.00
C ALA A 85 7.57 2.63 7.02
N TYR A 86 7.32 2.70 5.71
CA TYR A 86 8.30 2.38 4.67
C TYR A 86 8.59 3.54 3.71
N GLY A 87 7.94 4.68 3.90
CA GLY A 87 8.18 5.90 3.14
C GLY A 87 7.53 5.93 1.75
N PRO A 88 7.96 6.87 0.89
CA PRO A 88 7.34 7.14 -0.41
C PRO A 88 7.51 6.00 -1.43
N LEU A 89 8.42 5.05 -1.20
CA LEU A 89 8.67 3.91 -2.08
C LEU A 89 7.44 3.03 -2.29
N VAL A 90 6.64 2.84 -1.23
CA VAL A 90 5.39 2.08 -1.27
C VAL A 90 4.39 2.74 -2.22
N LEU A 91 4.23 4.06 -2.10
CA LEU A 91 3.33 4.82 -2.96
C LEU A 91 3.81 4.80 -4.42
N ALA A 92 5.12 4.92 -4.62
CA ALA A 92 5.75 4.87 -5.93
C ALA A 92 5.57 3.52 -6.64
N ALA A 93 5.58 2.42 -5.89
CA ALA A 93 5.33 1.08 -6.43
C ALA A 93 3.86 0.85 -6.81
N LEU A 94 2.94 1.58 -6.17
CA LEU A 94 1.52 1.47 -6.43
C LEU A 94 1.10 2.23 -7.69
N MET A 95 1.81 3.30 -8.07
CA MET A 95 1.43 4.19 -9.17
C MET A 95 2.13 3.81 -10.48
N PRO A 96 1.40 3.37 -11.54
CA PRO A 96 1.99 3.10 -12.85
C PRO A 96 2.50 4.38 -13.53
N LEU A 97 1.72 5.46 -13.41
CA LEU A 97 2.10 6.80 -13.88
C LEU A 97 2.56 7.62 -12.68
N ARG A 98 3.88 7.62 -12.45
CA ARG A 98 4.49 8.30 -11.31
C ARG A 98 4.71 9.78 -11.60
N PRO A 99 4.27 10.69 -10.73
CA PRO A 99 4.60 12.09 -10.89
C PRO A 99 6.09 12.33 -10.52
N PRO A 100 6.79 13.27 -11.17
CA PRO A 100 8.24 13.47 -10.97
C PRO A 100 8.66 13.76 -9.52
N TRP A 101 7.78 14.42 -8.74
CA TRP A 101 8.04 14.71 -7.33
C TRP A 101 8.17 13.44 -6.48
N LEU A 102 7.45 12.37 -6.84
CA LEU A 102 7.46 11.11 -6.10
C LEU A 102 8.77 10.37 -6.33
N ASP A 103 9.35 10.47 -7.52
CA ASP A 103 10.67 9.92 -7.83
C ASP A 103 11.77 10.64 -7.05
N ALA A 104 11.67 11.96 -6.94
CA ALA A 104 12.59 12.76 -6.14
C ALA A 104 12.48 12.38 -4.66
N ALA A 105 11.27 12.27 -4.12
CA ALA A 105 11.04 11.85 -2.74
C ALA A 105 11.54 10.42 -2.46
N ALA A 106 11.31 9.48 -3.37
CA ALA A 106 11.82 8.11 -3.26
C ALA A 106 13.35 8.06 -3.23
N ARG A 107 14.01 8.83 -4.10
CA ARG A 107 15.49 8.92 -4.10
C ARG A 107 16.04 9.56 -2.83
N GLU A 108 15.37 10.58 -2.31
CA GLU A 108 15.79 11.24 -1.06
C GLU A 108 15.64 10.31 0.14
N ALA A 109 14.52 9.59 0.23
CA ALA A 109 14.32 8.60 1.29
C ALA A 109 15.37 7.50 1.27
N GLU A 110 15.74 7.00 0.07
CA GLU A 110 16.80 6.01 -0.07
C GLU A 110 18.18 6.57 0.32
N ARG A 111 18.49 7.81 -0.08
CA ARG A 111 19.72 8.50 0.33
C ARG A 111 19.82 8.63 1.85
N ALA A 112 18.74 9.05 2.51
CA ALA A 112 18.69 9.20 3.96
C ALA A 112 18.95 7.86 4.66
N LYS A 113 18.28 6.80 4.22
CA LYS A 113 18.48 5.44 4.76
C LYS A 113 19.94 4.97 4.61
N LEU A 114 20.53 5.14 3.43
CA LEU A 114 21.93 4.76 3.22
C LEU A 114 22.90 5.59 4.05
N ALA A 115 22.61 6.89 4.25
CA ALA A 115 23.42 7.75 5.10
C ALA A 115 23.38 7.31 6.58
N ASP A 116 22.21 6.91 7.07
CA ASP A 116 22.05 6.36 8.43
C ASP A 116 22.81 5.03 8.59
N GLU A 117 22.71 4.13 7.61
CA GLU A 117 23.47 2.87 7.60
C GLU A 117 24.99 3.12 7.59
N MET A 118 25.46 4.09 6.79
CA MET A 118 26.87 4.49 6.79
C MET A 118 27.32 5.03 8.14
N ALA A 119 26.48 5.84 8.80
CA ALA A 119 26.78 6.38 10.12
C ALA A 119 26.87 5.26 11.17
N GLU A 120 25.94 4.32 11.17
CA GLU A 120 25.98 3.16 12.07
C GLU A 120 27.23 2.29 11.86
N LEU A 121 27.57 2.02 10.60
CA LEU A 121 28.76 1.22 10.27
C LEU A 121 30.04 1.94 10.67
N ALA A 122 30.13 3.26 10.50
CA ALA A 122 31.27 4.05 10.93
C ALA A 122 31.45 4.00 12.46
N VAL A 123 30.35 4.04 13.23
CA VAL A 123 30.38 3.86 14.69
C VAL A 123 30.89 2.47 15.05
N LYS A 124 30.37 1.42 14.41
CA LYS A 124 30.81 0.02 14.65
C LYS A 124 32.29 -0.18 14.32
N LEU A 125 32.77 0.37 13.19
CA LEU A 125 34.18 0.30 12.80
C LEU A 125 35.08 0.99 13.84
N ARG A 126 34.71 2.18 14.29
CA ARG A 126 35.47 2.90 15.32
C ARG A 126 35.55 2.13 16.64
N ALA A 127 34.48 1.43 17.01
CA ALA A 127 34.48 0.59 18.22
C ALA A 127 35.39 -0.65 18.11
N LEU A 128 35.74 -1.08 16.89
CA LEU A 128 36.59 -2.25 16.64
C LEU A 128 38.06 -1.90 16.38
N GLN A 129 38.38 -0.61 16.19
CA GLN A 129 39.76 -0.15 16.05
C GLN A 129 40.27 0.30 17.43
N PRO A 130 41.36 -0.30 17.96
CA PRO A 130 41.92 0.02 19.27
C PRO A 130 42.56 1.41 19.32
#